data_AF-A0A8D8WE92-F1
#
_entry.id   AF-A0A8D8WE92-F1
#
_cell.length_a   1.000
_cell.length_b   1.000
_cell.length_c   1.000
_cell.angle_alpha   90.00
_cell.angle_beta   90.00
_cell.angle_gamma   90.00
#
_symmetry.space_group_name_H-M   'P 1'
#
loop_
_entity.id
_entity.type
_entity.pdbx_description
1 polymer ?
#
loop_
_entity_poly.entity_id
_entity_poly.type
_entity_poly.pdbx_seq_one_letter_code
_entity_poly.pdbx_strand_id
1 'polypeptide(L)'
;RLNIHRIKDGFHTDIHGNDLMYWNQVHARSHLVETHNEDKIRAVYGVPKLLLMAECMFLWPIINHLLMNTSGPMLWGSETLQGGWYSLYNWFSQGDSHYSTFLAFDWKQFDKRTQFELVDMAHTILRSYLTFTEGYVPTTDYPHTATNPQRLQRLWDWMCTAIKSTPDVLPNGDCYIRQHAGIASGYFQTPHLTPYDILQYTSQ
;
A
#
# COMPACT_ATOMS: atom_id res chain seq x y z
N ARG A 1 4.56 6.99 -18.82
CA ARG A 1 3.22 7.15 -19.46
C ARG A 1 2.98 6.07 -20.52
N LEU A 2 3.81 5.96 -21.57
CA LEU A 2 3.64 4.93 -22.62
C LEU A 2 3.58 3.50 -22.06
N ASN A 3 4.48 3.17 -21.14
CA ASN A 3 4.56 1.84 -20.52
C ASN A 3 3.27 1.44 -19.77
N ILE A 4 2.58 2.39 -19.12
CA ILE A 4 1.26 2.12 -18.49
C ILE A 4 0.24 1.68 -19.54
N HIS A 5 0.20 2.37 -20.69
CA HIS A 5 -0.71 1.99 -21.77
C HIS A 5 -0.38 0.61 -22.32
N ARG A 6 0.91 0.29 -22.47
CA ARG A 6 1.37 -1.05 -22.90
C ARG A 6 0.89 -2.15 -21.95
N ILE A 7 1.04 -1.96 -20.64
CA ILE A 7 0.52 -2.91 -19.64
C ILE A 7 -1.00 -3.07 -19.79
N LYS A 8 -1.73 -1.94 -19.89
CA LYS A 8 -3.18 -1.94 -20.14
C LYS A 8 -3.56 -2.69 -21.43
N ASP A 9 -2.71 -2.65 -22.44
CA ASP A 9 -2.90 -3.34 -23.71
C ASP A 9 -2.48 -4.82 -23.67
N GLY A 10 -1.93 -5.30 -22.55
CA GLY A 10 -1.55 -6.70 -22.32
C GLY A 10 -0.10 -7.02 -22.66
N PHE A 11 0.74 -6.01 -22.87
CA PHE A 11 2.17 -6.22 -23.09
C PHE A 11 2.92 -6.31 -21.76
N HIS A 12 3.93 -7.19 -21.72
CA HIS A 12 4.83 -7.35 -20.58
C HIS A 12 6.20 -6.69 -20.79
N THR A 13 6.49 -6.22 -22.01
CA THR A 13 7.76 -5.58 -22.36
C THR A 13 7.57 -4.16 -22.88
N ASP A 14 8.56 -3.30 -22.66
CA ASP A 14 8.62 -1.96 -23.22
C ASP A 14 8.91 -2.00 -24.74
N ILE A 15 9.05 -0.82 -25.37
CA ILE A 15 9.33 -0.72 -26.80
C ILE A 15 10.74 -1.19 -27.19
N HIS A 16 11.63 -1.37 -26.22
CA HIS A 16 13.00 -1.84 -26.39
C HIS A 16 13.16 -3.32 -26.04
N GLY A 17 12.08 -3.99 -25.63
CA GLY A 17 12.07 -5.40 -25.25
C GLY A 17 12.44 -5.67 -23.79
N ASN A 18 12.63 -4.64 -22.96
CA ASN A 18 12.88 -4.84 -21.53
C ASN A 18 11.58 -5.20 -20.81
N ASP A 19 11.67 -5.98 -19.74
CA ASP A 19 10.54 -6.24 -18.86
C ASP A 19 9.99 -4.91 -18.28
N LEU A 20 8.66 -4.79 -18.22
CA LEU A 20 7.97 -3.66 -17.59
C LEU A 20 8.02 -3.76 -16.07
N MET A 21 8.23 -4.95 -15.51
CA MET A 21 8.54 -5.18 -14.10
C MET A 21 10.04 -5.01 -13.86
N TYR A 22 10.48 -3.74 -13.79
CA TYR A 22 11.84 -3.38 -13.39
C TYR A 22 12.11 -3.79 -11.93
N TRP A 23 13.38 -3.77 -11.51
CA TRP A 23 13.81 -4.16 -10.16
C TRP A 23 13.66 -3.05 -9.11
N ASN A 24 13.57 -3.45 -7.84
CA ASN A 24 13.78 -2.59 -6.69
C ASN A 24 15.28 -2.46 -6.39
N GLN A 25 15.72 -1.27 -6.01
CA GLN A 25 17.07 -1.04 -5.50
C GLN A 25 17.07 -1.08 -3.97
N VAL A 26 17.88 -1.94 -3.34
CA VAL A 26 17.96 -2.02 -1.87
C VAL A 26 19.04 -1.09 -1.33
N HIS A 27 18.66 -0.29 -0.34
CA HIS A 27 19.54 0.62 0.40
C HIS A 27 19.48 0.29 1.90
N ALA A 28 20.53 0.65 2.64
CA ALA A 28 20.56 0.53 4.09
C ALA A 28 20.38 1.91 4.73
N ARG A 29 19.51 2.00 5.74
CA ARG A 29 19.33 3.17 6.59
C ARG A 29 19.62 2.81 8.04
N SER A 30 20.54 3.53 8.68
CA SER A 30 20.78 3.43 10.12
C SER A 30 19.68 4.14 10.90
N HIS A 31 19.37 3.59 12.08
CA HIS A 31 18.51 4.24 13.06
C HIS A 31 19.30 4.52 14.33
N LEU A 32 18.91 5.59 15.03
CA LEU A 32 19.40 5.87 16.36
C LEU A 32 18.94 4.75 17.30
N VAL A 33 19.89 4.17 18.00
CA VAL A 33 19.69 3.19 19.05
C VAL A 33 20.36 3.70 20.32
N GLU A 34 19.87 3.27 21.48
CA GLU A 34 20.55 3.54 22.75
C GLU A 34 21.95 2.92 22.75
N THR A 35 22.88 3.53 23.48
CA THR A 35 24.33 3.22 23.44
C THR A 35 24.68 1.75 23.70
N HIS A 36 23.81 1.00 24.37
CA HIS A 36 24.02 -0.41 24.74
C HIS A 36 23.26 -1.40 23.85
N ASN A 37 22.50 -0.92 22.87
CA ASN A 37 21.71 -1.76 21.98
C ASN A 37 22.43 -1.95 20.64
N GLU A 38 22.13 -3.07 19.97
CA GLU A 38 22.67 -3.35 18.63
C GLU A 38 22.19 -2.32 17.62
N ASP A 39 23.06 -2.01 16.64
CA ASP A 39 22.74 -1.11 15.54
C ASP A 39 21.52 -1.60 14.76
N LYS A 40 20.47 -0.78 14.75
CA LYS A 40 19.24 -1.07 14.03
C LYS A 40 19.34 -0.55 12.60
N ILE A 41 19.73 -1.45 11.69
CA ILE A 41 19.73 -1.16 10.25
C ILE A 41 18.41 -1.61 9.63
N ARG A 42 17.75 -0.71 8.90
CA ARG A 42 16.56 -1.03 8.09
C ARG A 42 16.90 -1.00 6.60
N ALA A 43 16.38 -1.98 5.87
CA ALA A 43 16.37 -1.94 4.42
C ALA A 43 15.34 -0.90 3.95
N VAL A 44 15.74 -0.08 2.98
CA VAL A 44 14.90 0.89 2.29
C VAL A 44 14.95 0.54 0.81
N TYR A 45 13.79 0.54 0.15
CA TYR A 45 13.67 0.08 -1.23
C TYR A 45 13.38 1.28 -2.14
N GLY A 46 14.28 1.52 -3.11
CA GLY A 46 14.03 2.38 -4.25
C GLY A 46 13.20 1.61 -5.27
N VAL A 47 11.90 1.87 -5.30
CA VAL A 47 10.95 1.11 -6.12
C VAL A 47 10.79 1.72 -7.52
N PRO A 48 10.46 0.93 -8.55
CA PRO A 48 10.25 1.44 -9.90
C PRO A 48 9.17 2.52 -9.96
N LYS A 49 9.50 3.65 -10.59
CA LYS A 49 8.53 4.74 -10.86
C LYS A 49 7.29 4.24 -11.60
N LEU A 50 7.45 3.24 -12.48
CA LEU A 50 6.33 2.67 -13.23
C LEU A 50 5.31 1.99 -12.32
N LEU A 51 5.78 1.23 -11.32
CA LEU A 51 4.93 0.60 -10.33
C LEU A 51 4.24 1.66 -9.46
N LEU A 52 4.98 2.63 -8.94
CA LEU A 52 4.41 3.73 -8.16
C LEU A 52 3.31 4.50 -8.92
N MET A 53 3.52 4.76 -10.22
CA MET A 53 2.49 5.40 -11.04
C MET A 53 1.23 4.53 -11.13
N ALA A 54 1.36 3.21 -11.30
CA ALA A 54 0.21 2.31 -11.33
C ALA A 54 -0.51 2.28 -9.97
N GLU A 55 0.23 2.16 -8.86
CA GLU A 55 -0.33 2.21 -7.51
C GLU A 55 -1.11 3.51 -7.26
N CYS A 56 -0.50 4.67 -7.54
CA CYS A 56 -1.15 5.97 -7.36
C CYS A 56 -2.44 6.10 -8.17
N MET A 57 -2.51 5.55 -9.39
CA MET A 57 -3.72 5.63 -10.21
C MET A 57 -4.94 4.95 -9.56
N PHE A 58 -4.73 3.88 -8.80
CA PHE A 58 -5.81 3.14 -8.15
C PHE A 58 -6.04 3.56 -6.70
N LEU A 59 -4.95 3.77 -5.95
CA LEU A 59 -5.02 3.89 -4.50
C LEU A 59 -5.16 5.34 -4.03
N TRP A 60 -4.74 6.32 -4.83
CA TRP A 60 -4.84 7.72 -4.44
C TRP A 60 -6.26 8.16 -4.06
N PRO A 61 -7.33 7.82 -4.81
CA PRO A 61 -8.68 8.20 -4.43
C PRO A 61 -9.12 7.61 -3.08
N ILE A 62 -8.76 6.36 -2.81
CA ILE A 62 -9.08 5.66 -1.57
C ILE A 62 -8.34 6.32 -0.40
N ILE A 63 -7.03 6.52 -0.55
CA ILE A 63 -6.19 7.17 0.46
C ILE A 63 -6.67 8.59 0.74
N ASN A 64 -6.98 9.36 -0.30
CA ASN A 64 -7.51 10.70 -0.13
C ASN A 64 -8.85 10.70 0.63
N HIS A 65 -9.74 9.74 0.37
CA HIS A 65 -10.97 9.59 1.14
C HIS A 65 -10.68 9.27 2.61
N LEU A 66 -9.77 8.33 2.89
CA LEU A 66 -9.38 7.96 4.25
C LEU A 66 -8.70 9.10 5.00
N LEU A 67 -7.86 9.90 4.33
CA LEU A 67 -7.21 11.09 4.90
C LEU A 67 -8.20 12.19 5.29
N MET A 68 -9.30 12.32 4.54
CA MET A 68 -10.33 13.34 4.80
C MET A 68 -11.40 12.85 5.77
N ASN A 69 -11.47 11.54 6.03
CA ASN A 69 -12.48 10.94 6.90
C ASN A 69 -11.96 10.78 8.33
N THR A 70 -12.28 11.75 9.19
CA THR A 70 -11.90 11.76 10.60
C THR A 70 -12.70 10.79 11.49
N SER A 71 -13.70 10.10 10.93
CA SER A 71 -14.51 9.09 11.64
C SER A 71 -14.11 7.65 11.31
N GLY A 72 -13.11 7.47 10.45
CA GLY A 72 -12.57 6.16 10.11
C GLY A 72 -11.70 5.55 11.22
N PRO A 73 -11.36 4.26 11.10
CA PRO A 73 -10.48 3.57 12.04
C PRO A 73 -9.02 4.05 11.98
N MET A 74 -8.66 4.75 10.90
CA MET A 74 -7.33 5.32 10.73
C MET A 74 -7.22 6.65 11.46
N LEU A 75 -6.17 6.80 12.27
CA LEU A 75 -5.88 8.03 13.02
C LEU A 75 -5.20 9.11 12.18
N TRP A 76 -5.44 9.10 10.87
CA TRP A 76 -4.95 10.14 9.98
C TRP A 76 -5.72 11.45 10.21
N GLY A 77 -5.01 12.57 10.20
CA GLY A 77 -5.57 13.87 10.61
C GLY A 77 -5.81 13.99 12.12
N SER A 78 -5.41 12.99 12.92
CA SER A 78 -5.39 13.03 14.38
C SER A 78 -3.98 13.21 14.91
N GLU A 79 -3.21 14.14 14.35
CA GLU A 79 -1.84 14.40 14.79
C GLU A 79 -1.82 14.89 16.24
N THR A 80 -0.77 14.52 16.97
CA THR A 80 -0.56 14.92 18.37
C THR A 80 -0.65 16.43 18.56
N LEU A 81 -0.06 17.21 17.65
CA LEU A 81 -0.04 18.68 17.72
C LEU A 81 -1.40 19.31 17.40
N GLN A 82 -2.30 18.59 16.74
CA GLN A 82 -3.67 19.05 16.46
C GLN A 82 -4.65 18.63 17.57
N GLY A 83 -4.17 17.98 18.63
CA GLY A 83 -5.00 17.50 19.73
C GLY A 83 -5.59 16.11 19.52
N GLY A 84 -5.10 15.33 18.55
CA GLY A 84 -5.62 13.98 18.27
C GLY A 84 -5.60 13.03 19.47
N TRP A 85 -4.61 13.17 20.37
CA TRP A 85 -4.57 12.43 21.64
C TRP A 85 -5.74 12.75 22.56
N TYR A 86 -6.17 14.01 22.61
CA TYR A 86 -7.30 14.43 23.42
C TYR A 86 -8.61 13.90 22.82
N SER A 87 -8.73 13.90 21.49
CA SER A 87 -9.86 13.28 20.77
C SER A 87 -9.97 11.78 21.05
N LEU A 88 -8.85 11.04 21.01
CA LEU A 88 -8.80 9.62 21.37
C LEU A 88 -9.17 9.38 22.83
N TYR A 89 -8.60 10.17 23.75
CA TYR A 89 -8.91 10.07 25.17
C TYR A 89 -10.40 10.28 25.44
N ASN A 90 -11.01 11.28 24.80
CA ASN A 90 -12.43 11.54 24.88
C ASN A 90 -13.25 10.39 24.29
N TRP A 91 -12.84 9.84 23.15
CA TRP A 91 -13.50 8.66 22.56
C TRP A 91 -13.47 7.47 23.52
N PHE A 92 -12.33 7.18 24.14
CA PHE A 92 -12.22 6.14 25.16
C PHE A 92 -13.06 6.42 26.41
N SER A 93 -13.21 7.69 26.79
CA SER A 93 -13.84 8.12 28.05
C SER A 93 -15.36 8.34 27.94
N GLN A 94 -15.89 8.62 26.75
CA GLN A 94 -17.30 8.97 26.51
C GLN A 94 -18.16 7.79 26.05
N GLY A 95 -17.56 6.63 25.74
CA GLY A 95 -18.32 5.43 25.41
C GLY A 95 -19.18 4.97 26.60
N ASP A 96 -20.45 4.65 26.35
CA ASP A 96 -21.33 4.00 27.35
C ASP A 96 -20.57 2.83 27.98
N SER A 97 -20.26 2.98 29.27
CA SER A 97 -19.69 2.01 30.22
C SER A 97 -19.15 0.68 29.64
N HIS A 98 -17.85 0.41 29.88
CA HIS A 98 -17.22 -0.92 30.12
C HIS A 98 -16.00 -1.35 29.28
N TYR A 99 -15.35 -0.48 28.49
CA TYR A 99 -14.01 -0.82 28.00
C TYR A 99 -12.95 -0.55 29.08
N SER A 100 -12.73 -1.54 29.95
CA SER A 100 -11.71 -1.46 31.01
C SER A 100 -10.31 -1.91 30.54
N THR A 101 -10.24 -2.58 29.39
CA THR A 101 -9.01 -3.19 28.89
C THR A 101 -8.79 -2.78 27.43
N PHE A 102 -7.64 -2.15 27.18
CA PHE A 102 -7.17 -1.81 25.84
C PHE A 102 -5.94 -2.65 25.53
N LEU A 103 -5.94 -3.28 24.36
CA LEU A 103 -4.80 -4.08 23.87
C LEU A 103 -4.10 -3.31 22.76
N ALA A 104 -2.81 -3.03 22.96
CA ALA A 104 -1.94 -2.43 21.96
C ALA A 104 -0.96 -3.49 21.45
N PHE A 105 -1.00 -3.75 20.14
CA PHE A 105 -0.11 -4.71 19.47
C PHE A 105 0.88 -3.97 18.57
N ASP A 106 2.15 -4.37 18.64
CA ASP A 106 3.19 -3.94 17.69
C ASP A 106 3.81 -5.19 17.04
N TRP A 107 3.76 -5.25 15.71
CA TRP A 107 4.22 -6.42 14.96
C TRP A 107 5.68 -6.30 14.55
N LYS A 108 6.52 -7.17 15.12
CA LYS A 108 7.94 -7.26 14.79
C LYS A 108 8.14 -7.65 13.32
N GLN A 109 8.83 -6.79 12.58
CA GLN A 109 9.22 -7.03 11.18
C GLN A 109 8.03 -7.30 10.26
N PHE A 110 6.89 -6.62 10.47
CA PHE A 110 5.67 -6.79 9.68
C PHE A 110 5.95 -6.89 8.17
N ASP A 111 6.58 -5.87 7.57
CA ASP A 111 6.89 -5.83 6.13
C ASP A 111 7.66 -7.04 5.61
N LYS A 112 8.51 -7.68 6.44
CA LYS A 112 9.29 -8.86 6.04
C LYS A 112 8.51 -10.17 6.18
N ARG A 113 7.49 -10.18 7.05
CA ARG A 113 6.76 -11.39 7.47
C ARG A 113 5.35 -11.47 6.89
N THR A 114 4.83 -10.40 6.31
CA THR A 114 3.54 -10.41 5.62
C THR A 114 3.55 -11.44 4.50
N GLN A 115 2.69 -12.45 4.62
CA GLN A 115 2.55 -13.52 3.63
C GLN A 115 1.83 -12.99 2.38
N PHE A 116 2.15 -13.55 1.22
CA PHE A 116 1.53 -13.14 -0.04
C PHE A 116 0.01 -13.32 -0.05
N GLU A 117 -0.50 -14.33 0.66
CA GLU A 117 -1.93 -14.54 0.82
C GLU A 117 -2.62 -13.37 1.52
N LEU A 118 -1.97 -12.77 2.53
CA LEU A 118 -2.50 -11.57 3.19
C LEU A 118 -2.47 -10.36 2.27
N VAL A 119 -1.45 -10.26 1.42
CA VAL A 119 -1.37 -9.21 0.39
C VAL A 119 -2.50 -9.36 -0.62
N ASP A 120 -2.76 -10.59 -1.08
CA ASP A 120 -3.83 -10.90 -2.02
C ASP A 120 -5.22 -10.64 -1.43
N MET A 121 -5.41 -10.93 -0.14
CA MET A 121 -6.62 -10.54 0.59
C MET A 121 -6.78 -9.02 0.61
N ALA A 122 -5.74 -8.27 0.96
CA ALA A 122 -5.79 -6.81 0.97
C ALA A 122 -6.09 -6.25 -0.43
N HIS A 123 -5.47 -6.78 -1.48
CA HIS A 123 -5.77 -6.42 -2.87
C HIS A 123 -7.21 -6.74 -3.25
N THR A 124 -7.74 -7.88 -2.81
CA THR A 124 -9.14 -8.25 -3.06
C THR A 124 -10.11 -7.22 -2.47
N ILE A 125 -9.86 -6.75 -1.24
CA ILE A 125 -10.72 -5.75 -0.62
C ILE A 125 -10.52 -4.37 -1.27
N LEU A 126 -9.28 -3.97 -1.56
CA LEU A 126 -9.02 -2.72 -2.30
C LEU A 126 -9.72 -2.72 -3.66
N ARG A 127 -9.72 -3.87 -4.35
CA ARG A 127 -10.39 -4.05 -5.64
C ARG A 127 -11.90 -3.89 -5.54
N SER A 128 -12.54 -4.21 -4.41
CA SER A 128 -13.99 -4.05 -4.24
C SER A 128 -14.45 -2.60 -4.13
N TYR A 129 -13.55 -1.67 -3.79
CA TYR A 129 -13.86 -0.22 -3.79
C TYR A 129 -13.71 0.44 -5.16
N LEU A 130 -13.23 -0.29 -6.17
CA LEU A 130 -12.94 0.25 -7.50
C LEU A 130 -13.98 -0.21 -8.53
N THR A 131 -14.39 0.71 -9.40
CA THR A 131 -15.29 0.41 -10.53
C THR A 131 -14.55 0.60 -11.85
N PHE A 132 -14.33 -0.50 -12.59
CA PHE A 132 -13.63 -0.44 -13.89
C PHE A 132 -14.56 -0.17 -15.07
N THR A 133 -15.88 -0.16 -14.85
CA THR A 133 -16.85 0.22 -15.89
C THR A 133 -16.96 1.74 -16.05
N GLU A 134 -16.78 2.49 -14.97
CA GLU A 134 -16.90 3.95 -14.93
C GLU A 134 -15.53 4.65 -14.76
N GLY A 135 -14.44 3.98 -15.14
CA GLY A 135 -13.08 4.49 -14.92
C GLY A 135 -12.41 3.84 -13.72
N TYR A 136 -12.09 4.64 -12.70
CA TYR A 136 -11.43 4.17 -11.46
C TYR A 136 -12.39 4.30 -10.28
N VAL A 137 -12.72 5.55 -9.99
CA VAL A 137 -13.70 6.01 -9.01
C VAL A 137 -14.34 7.27 -9.60
N PRO A 138 -15.67 7.35 -9.71
CA PRO A 138 -16.36 8.57 -10.12
C PRO A 138 -16.00 9.75 -9.21
N THR A 139 -15.77 10.92 -9.79
CA THR A 139 -15.51 12.17 -9.04
C THR A 139 -16.56 13.21 -9.39
N THR A 140 -16.63 14.31 -8.63
CA THR A 140 -17.51 15.43 -8.94
C THR A 140 -17.25 15.99 -10.35
N ASP A 141 -15.97 16.11 -10.74
CA ASP A 141 -15.58 16.64 -12.05
C ASP A 141 -15.72 15.62 -13.17
N TYR A 142 -15.59 14.32 -12.85
CA TYR A 142 -15.70 13.21 -13.79
C TYR A 142 -16.64 12.12 -13.23
N PRO A 143 -17.96 12.35 -13.25
CA PRO A 143 -18.94 11.41 -12.71
C PRO A 143 -19.11 10.18 -13.59
N HIS A 144 -18.83 10.31 -14.89
CA HIS A 144 -18.90 9.25 -15.88
C HIS A 144 -17.63 9.29 -16.73
N THR A 145 -16.88 8.20 -16.75
CA THR A 145 -15.70 8.07 -17.60
C THR A 145 -15.78 6.79 -18.41
N ALA A 146 -15.95 6.93 -19.72
CA ALA A 146 -15.90 5.79 -20.63
C ALA A 146 -14.48 5.20 -20.66
N THR A 147 -14.35 3.95 -20.27
CA THR A 147 -13.10 3.19 -20.34
C THR A 147 -13.36 1.75 -20.77
N ASN A 148 -12.32 1.07 -21.24
CA ASN A 148 -12.36 -0.37 -21.42
C ASN A 148 -12.01 -1.04 -20.07
N PRO A 149 -12.94 -1.79 -19.44
CA PRO A 149 -12.70 -2.38 -18.11
C PRO A 149 -11.54 -3.38 -18.09
N GLN A 150 -11.35 -4.14 -19.17
CA GLN A 150 -10.28 -5.13 -19.27
C GLN A 150 -8.91 -4.46 -19.26
N ARG A 151 -8.77 -3.26 -19.83
CA ARG A 151 -7.51 -2.50 -19.77
C ARG A 151 -7.11 -2.18 -18.32
N LEU A 152 -8.09 -1.80 -17.50
CA LEU A 152 -7.84 -1.47 -16.10
C LEU A 152 -7.60 -2.72 -15.26
N GLN A 153 -8.33 -3.80 -15.54
CA GLN A 153 -8.10 -5.10 -14.90
C GLN A 153 -6.68 -5.60 -15.15
N ARG A 154 -6.17 -5.53 -16.39
CA ARG A 154 -4.78 -5.93 -16.68
C ARG A 154 -3.75 -5.10 -15.92
N LEU A 155 -3.96 -3.79 -15.80
CA LEU A 155 -3.06 -2.93 -15.05
C LEU A 155 -3.10 -3.23 -13.55
N TRP A 156 -4.29 -3.51 -13.01
CA TRP A 156 -4.48 -3.93 -11.63
C TRP A 156 -3.76 -5.26 -11.35
N ASP A 157 -4.00 -6.28 -12.17
CA ASP A 157 -3.39 -7.61 -12.02
C ASP A 157 -1.85 -7.54 -12.15
N TRP A 158 -1.37 -6.73 -13.10
CA TRP A 158 0.06 -6.46 -13.25
C TRP A 158 0.65 -5.80 -12.01
N MET A 159 -0.03 -4.79 -11.44
CA MET A 159 0.40 -4.12 -10.22
C MET A 159 0.48 -5.12 -9.06
N CYS A 160 -0.60 -5.87 -8.79
CA CYS A 160 -0.64 -6.88 -7.72
C CYS A 160 0.47 -7.93 -7.86
N THR A 161 0.75 -8.36 -9.10
CA THR A 161 1.85 -9.28 -9.41
C THR A 161 3.21 -8.63 -9.15
N ALA A 162 3.43 -7.40 -9.64
CA ALA A 162 4.69 -6.68 -9.49
C ALA A 162 5.06 -6.47 -8.03
N ILE A 163 4.09 -6.22 -7.16
CA ILE A 163 4.32 -6.01 -5.72
C ILE A 163 4.99 -7.22 -5.05
N LYS A 164 4.58 -8.43 -5.45
CA LYS A 164 5.07 -9.69 -4.89
C LYS A 164 6.34 -10.19 -5.60
N SER A 165 6.41 -9.98 -6.91
CA SER A 165 7.38 -10.66 -7.79
C SER A 165 8.50 -9.75 -8.32
N THR A 166 8.48 -8.45 -8.03
CA THR A 166 9.57 -7.54 -8.44
C THR A 166 10.89 -7.98 -7.79
N PRO A 167 11.96 -8.21 -8.58
CA PRO A 167 13.26 -8.54 -8.04
C PRO A 167 13.86 -7.40 -7.23
N ASP A 168 14.56 -7.72 -6.15
CA ASP A 168 15.38 -6.78 -5.40
C ASP A 168 16.85 -6.93 -5.78
N VAL A 169 17.49 -5.82 -6.12
CA VAL A 169 18.93 -5.75 -6.40
C VAL A 169 19.64 -5.12 -5.20
N LEU A 170 20.57 -5.87 -4.62
CA LEU A 170 21.41 -5.43 -3.53
C LEU A 170 22.54 -4.49 -4.04
N PRO A 171 23.18 -3.71 -3.15
CA PRO A 171 24.30 -2.85 -3.54
C PRO A 171 25.51 -3.58 -4.16
N ASN A 172 25.66 -4.87 -3.87
CA ASN A 172 26.71 -5.71 -4.45
C ASN A 172 26.33 -6.29 -5.84
N GLY A 173 25.12 -6.04 -6.33
CA GLY A 173 24.61 -6.52 -7.61
C GLY A 173 23.85 -7.84 -7.53
N ASP A 174 23.80 -8.51 -6.38
CA ASP A 174 23.02 -9.72 -6.21
C ASP A 174 21.52 -9.43 -6.34
N CYS A 175 20.80 -10.35 -6.99
CA CYS A 175 19.39 -10.21 -7.30
C CYS A 175 18.57 -11.31 -6.61
N TYR A 176 17.54 -10.91 -5.86
CA TYR A 176 16.67 -11.81 -5.11
C TYR A 176 15.21 -11.59 -5.47
N ILE A 177 14.45 -12.67 -5.57
CA ILE A 177 12.99 -12.62 -5.76
C ILE A 177 12.34 -13.27 -4.55
N ARG A 178 11.35 -12.59 -3.98
CA ARG A 178 10.55 -13.11 -2.87
C ARG A 178 9.64 -14.23 -3.37
N GLN A 179 9.54 -15.32 -2.61
CA GLN A 179 8.75 -16.49 -3.03
C GLN A 179 7.43 -16.63 -2.27
N HIS A 180 7.39 -16.25 -1.00
CA HIS A 180 6.26 -16.56 -0.11
C HIS A 180 5.80 -15.37 0.75
N ALA A 181 6.74 -14.49 1.12
CA ALA A 181 6.47 -13.43 2.07
C ALA A 181 7.38 -12.22 1.83
N GLY A 182 6.94 -11.11 2.39
CA GLY A 182 7.66 -9.85 2.42
C GLY A 182 7.17 -8.88 1.36
N ILE A 183 7.20 -7.60 1.71
CA ILE A 183 6.82 -6.49 0.86
C ILE A 183 7.95 -5.47 0.93
N ALA A 184 8.34 -4.91 -0.20
CA ALA A 184 9.30 -3.82 -0.21
C ALA A 184 8.65 -2.60 0.46
N SER A 185 9.26 -2.07 1.51
CA SER A 185 8.69 -0.98 2.32
C SER A 185 8.65 0.39 1.62
N GLY A 186 9.04 0.44 0.33
CA GLY A 186 9.00 1.64 -0.51
C GLY A 186 7.78 1.74 -1.43
N TYR A 187 6.90 0.74 -1.46
CA TYR A 187 5.69 0.80 -2.27
C TYR A 187 4.69 1.81 -1.71
N PHE A 188 3.89 2.40 -2.60
CA PHE A 188 2.93 3.44 -2.20
C PHE A 188 1.85 2.89 -1.26
N GLN A 189 1.47 1.63 -1.48
CA GLN A 189 0.50 0.92 -0.65
C GLN A 189 1.05 0.39 0.70
N THR A 190 2.37 0.41 0.97
CA THR A 190 2.93 -0.26 2.18
C THR A 190 2.29 0.25 3.48
N PRO A 191 2.05 1.56 3.69
CA PRO A 191 1.34 2.05 4.87
C PRO A 191 -0.14 1.64 4.93
N HIS A 192 -0.69 1.11 3.83
CA HIS A 192 -2.12 0.87 3.60
C HIS A 192 -2.48 -0.61 3.46
N LEU A 193 -1.47 -1.48 3.30
CA LEU A 193 -1.64 -2.93 3.09
C LEU A 193 -1.86 -3.71 4.40
N THR A 194 -1.96 -3.05 5.53
CA THR A 194 -2.34 -3.62 6.82
C THR A 194 -3.81 -4.09 6.74
N PRO A 195 -4.08 -5.42 6.69
CA PRO A 195 -5.44 -5.93 6.44
C PRO A 195 -6.45 -5.50 7.51
N TYR A 196 -5.98 -5.15 8.71
CA TYR A 196 -6.81 -4.68 9.83
C TYR A 196 -7.48 -3.33 9.57
N ASP A 197 -6.89 -2.46 8.76
CA ASP A 197 -7.41 -1.10 8.54
C ASP A 197 -8.57 -1.09 7.53
N ILE A 198 -8.63 -2.11 6.66
CA ILE A 198 -9.60 -2.21 5.58
C ILE A 198 -10.80 -3.10 5.96
N LEU A 199 -10.58 -4.15 6.78
CA LEU A 199 -11.64 -5.09 7.18
C LEU A 199 -12.77 -4.47 8.02
N GLN A 200 -12.56 -3.32 8.66
CA GLN A 200 -13.63 -2.63 9.40
C GLN A 200 -14.67 -1.95 8.51
N TYR A 201 -14.37 -1.69 7.22
CA TYR A 201 -15.32 -1.09 6.29
C TYR A 201 -16.29 -2.08 5.65
N THR A 202 -16.05 -3.40 5.78
CA THR A 202 -16.94 -4.43 5.22
C THR A 202 -18.02 -4.94 6.19
N SER A 203 -18.04 -4.43 7.42
CA SER A 203 -18.99 -4.82 8.47
C SER A 203 -20.06 -3.77 8.78
N GLN A 204 -20.35 -2.86 7.85
CA GLN A 204 -21.51 -1.96 7.90
C GLN A 204 -22.53 -2.31 6.81
#